data_AF-A0A7W1NU15-F1
#
_entry.id   AF-A0A7W1NU15-F1
#
_cell.length_a   1.000
_cell.length_b   1.000
_cell.length_c   1.000
_cell.angle_alpha   90.00
_cell.angle_beta   90.00
_cell.angle_gamma   90.00
#
_symmetry.space_group_name_H-M   'P 1'
#
loop_
_entity.id
_entity.type
_entity.pdbx_description
1 polymer ?
#
loop_
_entity_poly.entity_id
_entity_poly.type
_entity_poly.pdbx_seq_one_letter_code
_entity_poly.pdbx_strand_id
1 'polypeptide(L)'
;MSDQQQIQFLNQALEQGKGILRLAPTWVPRSFCVPGRRLRLHPNDLYALGAHRGGIDERWFSSTTAADNGPGTPADEGLSYIVNGGQKATLRDAMQSMG
;
A
#
# COMPACT_ATOMS: atom_id res chain seq x y z
N MET A 1 1.47 14.37 -6.90
CA MET A 1 2.78 15.04 -6.77
C MET A 1 3.32 15.19 -8.18
N SER A 2 4.04 16.26 -8.50
CA SER A 2 4.83 16.29 -9.74
C SER A 2 6.04 15.35 -9.61
N ASP A 3 6.65 14.98 -10.73
CA ASP A 3 7.83 14.10 -10.74
C ASP A 3 8.97 14.67 -9.88
N GLN A 4 9.20 16.00 -9.96
CA GLN A 4 10.19 16.68 -9.11
C GLN A 4 9.89 16.55 -7.62
N GLN A 5 8.61 16.65 -7.22
CA GLN A 5 8.20 16.46 -5.84
C GLN A 5 8.36 15.00 -5.38
N GLN A 6 8.13 14.02 -6.27
CA GLN A 6 8.34 12.61 -5.95
C GLN A 6 9.81 12.27 -5.77
N ILE A 7 10.69 12.75 -6.66
CA ILE A 7 12.13 12.57 -6.54
C ILE A 7 12.63 13.20 -5.23
N GLN A 8 12.19 14.41 -4.91
CA GLN A 8 12.57 15.07 -3.66
C GLN A 8 12.10 14.28 -2.43
N PHE A 9 10.84 13.81 -2.41
CA PHE A 9 10.32 12.97 -1.33
C PHE A 9 11.12 11.67 -1.19
N LEU A 10 11.43 11.00 -2.30
CA LEU A 10 12.17 9.74 -2.32
C LEU A 10 13.59 9.91 -1.79
N ASN A 11 14.31 10.96 -2.23
CA ASN A 11 15.64 11.28 -1.72
C ASN A 11 15.62 11.52 -0.21
N GLN A 12 14.66 12.30 0.29
CA GLN A 12 14.51 12.54 1.73
C GLN A 12 14.23 11.24 2.49
N ALA A 13 13.36 10.36 1.97
CA ALA A 13 13.05 9.08 2.59
C ALA A 13 14.28 8.15 2.63
N LEU A 14 15.07 8.11 1.55
CA LEU A 14 16.32 7.35 1.49
C LEU A 14 17.39 7.89 2.42
N GLU A 15 17.59 9.21 2.46
CA GLU A 15 18.57 9.86 3.34
C GLU A 15 18.25 9.60 4.82
N GLN A 16 17.01 9.85 5.25
CA GLN A 16 16.57 9.61 6.62
C GLN A 16 16.61 8.11 6.99
N GLY A 17 16.25 7.26 6.02
CA GLY A 17 16.29 5.82 6.15
C GLY A 17 17.68 5.18 6.00
N LYS A 18 18.73 5.97 5.70
CA LYS A 18 20.08 5.50 5.40
C LYS A 18 20.10 4.40 4.32
N GLY A 19 19.36 4.62 3.24
CA GLY A 19 19.18 3.69 2.13
C GLY A 19 18.04 2.67 2.31
N ILE A 20 17.30 2.72 3.43
CA ILE A 20 16.17 1.81 3.69
C ILE A 20 14.85 2.59 3.65
N LEU A 21 13.95 2.21 2.73
CA LEU A 21 12.61 2.77 2.66
C LEU A 21 11.66 2.09 3.66
N ARG A 22 10.84 2.90 4.34
CA ARG A 22 9.76 2.42 5.21
C ARG A 22 8.48 2.33 4.42
N LEU A 23 7.90 1.13 4.37
CA LEU A 23 6.63 0.88 3.68
C LEU A 23 5.46 0.74 4.65
N ALA A 24 4.32 1.33 4.31
CA ALA A 24 3.06 1.06 5.01
C ALA A 24 2.56 -0.37 4.68
N PRO A 25 1.86 -1.05 5.61
CA PRO A 25 1.17 -2.29 5.30
C PRO A 25 0.20 -2.11 4.12
N THR A 26 0.24 -3.04 3.17
CA THR A 26 -0.66 -3.06 2.01
C THR A 26 -1.66 -4.19 2.19
N TRP A 27 -2.86 -3.86 2.67
CA TRP A 27 -3.93 -4.82 2.90
C TRP A 27 -4.82 -4.91 1.66
N VAL A 28 -5.14 -6.13 1.24
CA VAL A 28 -5.99 -6.37 0.08
C VAL A 28 -7.17 -7.24 0.55
N PRO A 29 -8.42 -6.82 0.29
CA PRO A 29 -9.59 -7.62 0.59
C PRO A 29 -9.89 -8.57 -0.58
N ARG A 30 -10.64 -9.63 -0.32
CA ARG A 30 -11.32 -10.41 -1.37
C ARG A 30 -12.79 -10.56 -1.04
N SER A 31 -13.65 -10.19 -1.99
CA SER A 31 -15.11 -10.13 -1.82
C SER A 31 -15.76 -11.47 -1.50
N PHE A 32 -15.15 -12.58 -1.93
CA PHE A 32 -15.65 -13.94 -1.72
C PHE A 32 -14.99 -14.68 -0.55
N CYS A 33 -13.97 -14.09 0.09
CA CYS A 33 -13.24 -14.73 1.19
C CYS A 33 -13.75 -14.28 2.56
N VAL A 34 -13.84 -15.25 3.49
CA VAL A 34 -14.06 -14.97 4.92
C VAL A 34 -12.70 -14.97 5.64
N PRO A 35 -12.36 -13.93 6.43
CA PRO A 35 -11.07 -13.86 7.11
C PRO A 35 -10.81 -15.00 8.09
N GLY A 36 -9.87 -15.87 7.75
CA GLY A 36 -9.40 -16.96 8.62
C GLY A 36 -8.46 -16.52 9.75
N ARG A 37 -8.23 -15.20 9.93
CA ARG A 37 -7.42 -14.58 11.01
C ARG A 37 -5.93 -15.01 11.07
N ARG A 38 -5.40 -15.69 10.05
CA ARG A 38 -3.97 -16.07 9.98
C ARG A 38 -3.01 -14.88 9.87
N LEU A 39 -3.48 -13.76 9.30
CA LEU A 39 -2.74 -12.50 9.28
C LEU A 39 -2.62 -11.81 10.65
N ARG A 40 -3.31 -12.32 11.69
CA ARG A 40 -3.30 -11.80 13.07
C ARG A 40 -3.61 -10.31 13.18
N LEU A 41 -4.51 -9.83 12.33
CA LEU A 41 -5.08 -8.48 12.43
C LEU A 41 -5.93 -8.36 13.70
N HIS A 42 -6.08 -7.12 14.19
CA HIS A 42 -7.06 -6.84 15.22
C HIS A 42 -8.47 -7.22 14.70
N PRO A 43 -9.38 -7.76 15.52
CA PRO A 43 -10.70 -8.19 15.05
C PRO A 43 -11.50 -7.12 14.30
N ASN A 44 -11.34 -5.85 14.68
CA ASN A 44 -12.00 -4.72 14.00
C ASN A 44 -11.42 -4.41 12.62
N ASP A 45 -10.22 -4.90 12.30
CA ASP A 45 -9.53 -4.60 11.04
C ASP A 45 -9.79 -5.68 9.97
N LEU A 46 -10.46 -6.77 10.33
CA LEU A 46 -10.80 -7.86 9.40
C LEU A 46 -11.62 -7.38 8.20
N TYR A 47 -12.35 -6.28 8.35
CA TYR A 47 -13.13 -5.61 7.31
C TYR A 47 -12.83 -4.11 7.25
N ALA A 48 -11.56 -3.72 7.46
CA ALA A 48 -11.14 -2.31 7.51
C ALA A 48 -11.51 -1.49 6.26
N LEU A 49 -11.71 -2.15 5.11
CA LEU A 49 -12.10 -1.53 3.84
C LEU A 49 -13.61 -1.62 3.56
N GLY A 50 -14.40 -2.02 4.56
CA GLY A 50 -15.84 -2.21 4.48
C GLY A 50 -16.24 -3.63 4.07
N ALA A 51 -17.28 -4.17 4.71
CA ALA A 51 -17.74 -5.55 4.49
C ALA A 51 -18.13 -5.84 3.03
N HIS A 52 -18.61 -4.83 2.30
CA HIS A 52 -18.95 -4.94 0.87
C HIS A 52 -17.74 -5.16 -0.04
N ARG A 53 -16.52 -4.80 0.41
CA ARG A 53 -15.26 -5.08 -0.31
C ARG A 53 -14.70 -6.47 0.00
N GLY A 54 -15.28 -7.17 0.98
CA GLY A 54 -14.77 -8.44 1.49
C GLY A 54 -13.84 -8.28 2.68
N GLY A 55 -13.42 -9.42 3.21
CA GLY A 55 -12.50 -9.45 4.34
C GLY A 55 -11.03 -9.33 3.90
N ILE A 56 -10.19 -8.75 4.75
CA ILE A 56 -8.73 -8.72 4.52
C ILE A 56 -8.19 -10.15 4.63
N ASP A 57 -7.65 -10.67 3.53
CA ASP A 57 -7.05 -11.99 3.45
C ASP A 57 -5.61 -11.98 2.93
N GLU A 58 -5.17 -10.86 2.35
CA GLU A 58 -3.83 -10.70 1.80
C GLU A 58 -3.10 -9.47 2.36
N ARG A 59 -1.78 -9.62 2.50
CA ARG A 59 -0.83 -8.53 2.77
C ARG A 59 0.25 -8.53 1.72
N TRP A 60 0.31 -7.50 0.91
CA TRP A 60 1.32 -7.36 -0.13
C TRP A 60 2.54 -6.61 0.41
N PHE A 61 3.72 -7.01 -0.05
CA PHE A 61 5.00 -6.40 0.32
C PHE A 61 5.68 -5.86 -0.93
N SER A 62 6.15 -4.61 -0.86
CA SER A 62 6.87 -3.95 -1.95
C SER A 62 6.14 -4.05 -3.30
N SER A 63 4.82 -3.96 -3.28
CA SER A 63 4.02 -4.15 -4.48
C SER A 63 3.97 -2.89 -5.32
N THR A 64 4.25 -3.06 -6.61
CA THR A 64 3.98 -2.09 -7.67
C THR A 64 2.83 -2.55 -8.56
N THR A 65 2.05 -3.56 -8.14
CA THR A 65 0.91 -4.13 -8.87
C THR A 65 -0.39 -3.63 -8.23
N ALA A 66 -1.31 -3.15 -9.07
CA ALA A 66 -2.63 -2.76 -8.61
C ALA A 66 -3.48 -4.03 -8.47
N ALA A 67 -4.23 -4.13 -7.39
CA ALA A 67 -5.19 -5.20 -7.20
C ALA A 67 -6.34 -5.04 -8.20
N ASP A 68 -6.87 -6.16 -8.67
CA ASP A 68 -8.15 -6.22 -9.38
C ASP A 68 -9.13 -7.02 -8.53
N ASN A 69 -9.98 -6.30 -7.81
CA ASN A 69 -11.00 -6.84 -6.91
C ASN A 69 -12.41 -6.60 -7.43
N GLY A 70 -12.54 -6.31 -8.73
CA GLY A 70 -13.82 -5.98 -9.35
C GLY A 70 -14.36 -4.60 -8.96
N PRO A 71 -15.69 -4.40 -8.99
CA PRO A 71 -16.31 -3.09 -8.79
C PRO A 71 -15.93 -2.44 -7.46
N GLY A 72 -15.53 -1.17 -7.51
CA GLY A 72 -15.17 -0.38 -6.34
C GLY A 72 -13.73 -0.54 -5.87
N THR A 73 -12.89 -1.26 -6.62
CA THR A 73 -11.44 -1.32 -6.37
C THR A 73 -10.78 0.04 -6.63
N PRO A 74 -10.15 0.67 -5.61
CA PRO A 74 -9.40 1.90 -5.77
C PRO A 74 -8.21 1.71 -6.71
N ALA A 75 -7.84 2.77 -7.42
CA ALA A 75 -6.72 2.74 -8.36
C ALA A 75 -5.36 2.42 -7.69
N ASP A 76 -5.24 2.66 -6.39
CA ASP A 76 -4.05 2.46 -5.58
C ASP A 76 -4.13 1.23 -4.66
N GLU A 77 -5.21 0.46 -4.69
CA GLU A 77 -5.31 -0.77 -3.91
C GLU A 77 -4.28 -1.79 -4.38
N GLY A 78 -3.59 -2.44 -3.44
CA GLY A 78 -2.48 -3.33 -3.74
C GLY A 78 -1.14 -2.62 -3.99
N LEU A 79 -1.09 -1.29 -4.14
CA LEU A 79 0.18 -0.57 -4.22
C LEU A 79 0.77 -0.33 -2.82
N SER A 80 2.05 -0.65 -2.67
CA SER A 80 2.76 -0.33 -1.44
C SER A 80 3.13 1.15 -1.40
N TYR A 81 2.93 1.78 -0.25
CA TYR A 81 3.32 3.17 -0.02
C TYR A 81 4.64 3.27 0.73
N ILE A 82 5.53 4.11 0.25
CA ILE A 82 6.63 4.66 1.05
C ILE A 82 6.04 5.71 1.99
N VAL A 83 6.41 5.66 3.26
CA VAL A 83 6.00 6.65 4.27
C VAL A 83 7.22 7.36 4.84
N ASN A 84 7.16 8.69 4.89
CA ASN A 84 8.21 9.51 5.48
C ASN A 84 7.63 10.83 6.01
N GLY A 85 7.92 11.19 7.26
CA GLY A 85 7.53 12.49 7.83
C GLY A 85 6.03 12.84 7.75
N GLY A 86 5.13 11.84 7.81
CA GLY A 86 3.68 12.03 7.65
C GLY A 86 3.20 12.16 6.21
N GLN A 87 4.12 12.14 5.24
CA GLN A 87 3.82 12.08 3.81
C GLN A 87 3.92 10.63 3.30
N LYS A 88 3.24 10.37 2.17
CA LYS A 88 3.30 9.08 1.48
C LYS A 88 3.32 9.24 -0.04
N ALA A 89 4.00 8.32 -0.72
CA ALA A 89 3.95 8.15 -2.16
C ALA A 89 3.92 6.65 -2.48
N THR A 90 3.31 6.24 -3.60
CA THR A 90 3.34 4.82 -3.99
C THR A 90 4.76 4.44 -4.41
N LEU A 91 5.16 3.20 -4.12
CA LEU A 91 6.44 2.65 -4.56
C LEU A 91 6.54 2.64 -6.08
N ARG A 92 5.41 2.37 -6.75
CA ARG A 92 5.31 2.39 -8.22
C ARG A 92 5.73 3.77 -8.76
N ASP A 93 5.09 4.84 -8.31
CA ASP A 93 5.38 6.17 -8.85
C ASP A 93 6.81 6.60 -8.50
N ALA A 94 7.27 6.28 -7.29
CA ALA A 94 8.65 6.54 -6.88
C ALA A 94 9.66 5.87 -7.82
N MET A 95 9.42 4.61 -8.21
CA MET A 95 10.27 3.90 -9.16
C MET A 95 10.20 4.51 -10.57
N GLN A 96 9.01 4.90 -11.03
CA GLN A 96 8.83 5.54 -12.34
C GLN A 96 9.53 6.89 -12.43
N SER A 97 9.53 7.68 -11.35
CA SER A 97 10.20 8.99 -11.31
C SER A 97 11.73 8.93 -11.38
N MET A 98 12.33 7.75 -11.17
CA MET A 98 13.77 7.53 -11.27
C MET A 98 14.22 6.96 -12.63
N GLY A 99 13.28 6.71 -13.55
CA GLY A 99 13.52 6.11 -14.87
C GLY A 99 13.52 7.14 -15.99
#